data_AF-A0A7T8KE14-F1
#
_entry.id   AF-A0A7T8KE14-F1
#
_cell.length_a   1.000
_cell.length_b   1.000
_cell.length_c   1.000
_cell.angle_alpha   90.00
_cell.angle_beta   90.00
_cell.angle_gamma   90.00
#
_symmetry.space_group_name_H-M   'P 1'
#
loop_
_entity.id
_entity.type
_entity.pdbx_description
1 polymer ?
#
loop_
_entity_poly.entity_id
_entity_poly.type
_entity_poly.pdbx_seq_one_letter_code
_entity_poly.pdbx_strand_id
1 'polypeptide(L)' 'MNNYVFTQDGAPAHTFKKAQEFCKGNMASFWPADFWPPHRRIVEALKAIITKEWDNMSEDFIKTSCAS' A
#
# COMPACT_ATOMS: atom_id res chain seq x y z
N MET A 1 22.62 -4.88 25.09
CA MET A 1 21.16 -4.98 24.82
C MET A 1 20.98 -4.73 23.35
N ASN A 2 20.28 -5.62 22.64
CA ASN A 2 20.27 -5.60 21.19
C ASN A 2 19.41 -4.44 20.65
N ASN A 3 19.98 -3.63 19.76
CA ASN A 3 19.37 -2.43 19.17
C ASN A 3 18.43 -2.79 18.01
N TYR A 4 17.40 -3.58 18.27
CA TYR A 4 16.40 -3.91 17.26
C TYR A 4 15.22 -2.94 17.29
N VAL A 5 14.74 -2.59 16.11
CA VAL A 5 13.56 -1.73 15.92
C VAL A 5 12.52 -2.54 15.17
N PHE A 6 11.29 -2.55 15.68
CA PHE A 6 10.17 -3.17 15.01
C PHE A 6 9.64 -2.27 13.88
N THR A 7 9.48 -2.84 12.68
CA THR A 7 9.05 -2.13 11.47
C THR A 7 7.77 -2.79 10.89
N GLN A 8 6.83 -1.99 10.39
CA GLN A 8 5.53 -2.42 9.84
C GLN A 8 5.09 -1.44 8.74
N ASP A 9 4.38 -1.86 7.69
CA ASP A 9 3.90 -0.92 6.67
C ASP A 9 2.75 0.00 7.14
N GLY A 10 2.31 0.89 6.25
CA GLY A 10 1.21 1.83 6.50
C GLY A 10 -0.20 1.24 6.38
N ALA A 11 -0.39 -0.09 6.43
CA ALA A 11 -1.72 -0.69 6.33
C ALA A 11 -2.65 -0.22 7.47
N PRO A 12 -3.99 -0.10 7.24
CA PRO A 12 -4.93 0.34 8.28
C PRO A 12 -4.86 -0.49 9.57
N ALA A 13 -4.57 -1.79 9.45
CA ALA A 13 -4.39 -2.70 10.57
C ALA A 13 -3.10 -2.43 11.39
N HIS A 14 -2.14 -1.66 10.90
CA HIS A 14 -0.94 -1.30 11.64
C HIS A 14 -1.02 0.13 12.19
N THR A 15 -1.80 0.99 11.54
CA THR A 15 -1.95 2.40 11.92
C THR A 15 -3.08 2.67 12.92
N PHE A 16 -3.93 1.68 13.23
CA PHE A 16 -5.03 1.86 14.20
C PHE A 16 -4.51 2.10 15.62
N LYS A 17 -5.24 2.95 16.37
CA LYS A 17 -4.86 3.45 17.70
C LYS A 17 -4.41 2.35 18.67
N LYS A 18 -5.20 1.28 18.80
CA LYS A 18 -4.92 0.19 19.75
C LYS A 18 -3.65 -0.62 19.37
N ALA A 19 -3.31 -0.78 18.08
CA ALA A 19 -2.05 -1.40 17.67
C ALA A 19 -0.86 -0.50 18.02
N GLN A 20 -0.99 0.80 17.77
CA GLN A 20 0.05 1.78 18.09
C GLN A 20 0.30 1.87 19.61
N GLU A 21 -0.77 1.86 20.41
CA GLU A 21 -0.69 1.81 21.89
C GLU A 21 -0.03 0.53 22.38
N PHE A 22 -0.37 -0.61 21.79
CA PHE A 22 0.29 -1.88 22.10
C PHE A 22 1.79 -1.82 21.81
N CYS A 23 2.19 -1.31 20.63
CA CYS A 23 3.61 -1.19 20.28
C CYS A 23 4.37 -0.25 21.23
N LYS A 24 3.77 0.88 21.60
CA LYS A 24 4.34 1.83 22.58
C LYS A 24 4.57 1.21 23.95
N GLY A 25 3.65 0.35 24.40
CA GLY A 25 3.72 -0.26 25.74
C GLY A 25 4.62 -1.50 25.83
N ASN A 26 4.91 -2.17 24.71
CA ASN A 26 5.52 -3.50 24.72
C ASN A 26 6.83 -3.61 23.94
N MET A 27 7.11 -2.67 23.03
CA MET A 27 8.31 -2.72 22.17
C MET A 27 9.37 -1.75 22.68
N ALA A 28 10.63 -2.19 22.68
CA ALA A 28 11.77 -1.33 23.04
C ALA A 28 11.93 -0.14 22.08
N SER A 29 11.65 -0.35 20.79
CA SER A 29 11.61 0.68 19.76
C SER A 29 10.75 0.20 18.59
N PHE A 30 9.96 1.10 17.99
CA PHE A 30 9.18 0.82 16.79
C PHE A 30 9.02 2.07 15.93
N TRP A 31 8.77 1.89 14.63
CA TRP A 31 8.46 3.00 13.73
C TRP A 31 6.98 3.39 13.81
N PRO A 32 6.66 4.65 14.15
CA PRO A 32 5.28 5.11 14.22
C PRO A 32 4.62 5.14 12.84
N ALA A 33 3.29 5.17 12.82
CA ALA A 33 2.48 5.10 11.61
C ALA A 33 2.81 6.19 10.57
N ASP A 34 3.33 7.34 11.00
CA ASP A 34 3.70 8.49 10.17
C ASP A 34 5.13 8.42 9.61
N PHE A 35 5.91 7.41 10.00
CA PHE A 35 7.28 7.20 9.52
C PHE A 35 7.32 6.68 8.07
N TRP A 36 6.29 5.95 7.65
CA TRP A 36 6.25 5.36 6.31
C TRP A 36 5.75 6.33 5.27
N PRO A 37 6.42 6.45 4.11
CA PRO A 37 5.94 7.30 3.05
C PRO A 37 4.55 6.82 2.62
N PRO A 38 3.57 7.74 2.48
CA PRO A 38 2.23 7.36 2.06
C PRO A 38 2.29 6.71 0.69
N HIS A 39 1.84 5.46 0.59
CA HIS A 39 1.74 4.69 -0.66
C HIS A 39 0.79 5.34 -1.68
N ARG A 40 0.02 6.35 -1.26
CA ARG A 40 -0.94 7.10 -2.07
C ARG A 40 -0.37 7.55 -3.41
N ARG A 41 0.89 7.99 -3.47
CA ARG A 41 1.51 8.43 -4.74
C ARG A 41 1.65 7.30 -5.75
N ILE A 42 1.98 6.08 -5.29
CA ILE A 42 2.11 4.91 -6.16
C ILE A 42 0.72 4.44 -6.62
N VAL A 43 -0.27 4.45 -5.71
CA VAL A 43 -1.64 4.03 -6.03
C VAL A 43 -2.28 4.95 -7.07
N GLU A 44 -2.14 6.27 -6.93
CA GLU A 44 -2.69 7.21 -7.92
C GLU A 44 -1.95 7.15 -9.26
N ALA A 45 -0.63 6.96 -9.25
CA ALA A 45 0.13 6.74 -10.48
C ALA A 45 -0.29 5.44 -11.19
N LEU A 46 -0.49 4.36 -10.44
CA LEU A 46 -0.93 3.08 -10.98
C LEU A 46 -2.33 3.17 -11.58
N LYS A 47 -3.27 3.86 -10.89
CA LYS A 47 -4.61 4.12 -11.43
C LYS A 47 -4.53 4.88 -12.74
N ALA A 48 -3.75 5.95 -12.80
CA ALA A 48 -3.62 6.76 -14.01
C ALA A 48 -3.08 5.95 -15.20
N ILE A 49 -2.10 5.07 -14.96
CA ILE A 49 -1.56 4.19 -16.00
C ILE A 49 -2.62 3.18 -16.44
N ILE A 50 -3.29 2.50 -15.51
CA ILE A 50 -4.32 1.50 -15.86
C ILE A 50 -5.44 2.13 -16.68
N THR A 51 -5.94 3.30 -16.29
CA THR A 51 -6.97 4.01 -17.06
C THR A 51 -6.48 4.37 -18.46
N LYS A 52 -5.26 4.89 -18.57
CA LYS A 52 -4.66 5.22 -19.88
C LYS A 52 -4.56 4.00 -20.78
N GLU A 53 -4.06 2.87 -20.27
CA GLU A 53 -3.91 1.65 -21.07
C GLU A 53 -5.27 1.03 -21.42
N TRP A 54 -6.27 1.15 -20.55
CA TRP A 54 -7.65 0.76 -20.85
C TRP A 54 -8.23 1.57 -22.02
N ASP A 55 -8.04 2.89 -22.03
CA ASP A 55 -8.51 3.76 -23.11
C ASP A 55 -7.78 3.51 -24.44
N ASN A 56 -6.55 2.99 -24.39
CA ASN A 56 -5.76 2.63 -25.57
C ASN A 56 -6.05 1.22 -26.10
N MET A 57 -6.89 0.44 -25.43
CA MET A 57 -7.16 -0.95 -25.82
C MET A 57 -8.04 -1.01 -27.06
N SER A 58 -7.63 -1.77 -28.08
CA SER A 58 -8.39 -1.84 -29.34
C SER A 58 -9.67 -2.65 -29.18
N GLU A 59 -10.74 -2.17 -29.83
CA GLU A 59 -12.02 -2.85 -29.82
C GLU A 59 -11.93 -4.26 -30.42
N ASP A 60 -11.09 -4.45 -31.44
CA ASP A 60 -10.84 -5.75 -32.07
C ASP A 60 -10.18 -6.74 -31.11
N PHE A 61 -9.22 -6.28 -30.29
CA PHE A 61 -8.60 -7.11 -29.26
C PHE A 61 -9.63 -7.56 -28.22
N ILE A 62 -10.52 -6.65 -27.80
CA ILE A 62 -11.60 -6.96 -26.85
C ILE A 62 -12.55 -8.01 -27.44
N LYS A 63 -13.04 -7.78 -28.66
CA LYS A 63 -13.97 -8.70 -29.35
C LYS A 63 -13.36 -10.09 -29.55
N THR A 64 -12.10 -10.16 -29.95
CA THR A 64 -11.39 -11.43 -30.15
C THR A 64 -11.20 -12.19 -28.84
N SER A 65 -10.80 -11.48 -27.77
CA SER A 65 -10.55 -12.09 -26.46
C SER A 65 -11.83 -12.56 -25.76
N CYS A 66 -12.98 -11.94 -26.06
CA CYS A 66 -14.28 -12.35 -25.49
C CYS A 66 -15.00 -13.43 -26.31
N ALA A 67 -14.52 -13.76 -27.51
CA ALA A 67 -15.11 -14.75 -28.39
C ALA A 67 -14.57 -16.19 -28.14
N SER A 68 -13.59 -16.36 -27.26
CA SER A 68 -12.98 -17.64 -26.88
C SER A 68 -13.71 -18.37 -25.78
#